data_AF-A0A7U6QN27-F1
#
_entry.id   AF-A0A7U6QN27-F1
#
_cell.length_a   1.000
_cell.length_b   1.000
_cell.length_c   1.000
_cell.angle_alpha   90.00
_cell.angle_beta   90.00
_cell.angle_gamma   90.00
#
_symmetry.space_group_name_H-M   'P 1'
#
loop_
_entity.id
_entity.type
_entity.pdbx_description
1 polymer ?
#
loop_
_entity_poly.entity_id
_entity_poly.type
_entity_poly.pdbx_seq_one_letter_code
_entity_poly.pdbx_strand_id
1 'polypeptide(L)'
;MFAFKADAKNADGVSIPIRGPVSIQSAFSLQPVDITSTQITKSVSGEGDGTKKGSDTMGMKHRVDKGIYVTYGAITPQLAERTGFSDADADKIKEILPKLFEGDASSARPEGSMQVKKVIWWEHSSKSGQHSSAKVHRSLKELLDNHGAFDEDALKSALAELEPNIIEGF
;
A
#
# COMPACT_ATOMS: atom_id res chain seq x y z
N MET A 1 4.84 4.75 17.63
CA MET A 1 5.69 5.01 18.81
C MET A 1 5.12 4.19 19.94
N PHE A 2 5.76 3.10 20.32
CA PHE A 2 5.28 2.24 21.40
C PHE A 2 6.04 2.58 22.68
N ALA A 3 5.31 2.88 23.75
CA ALA A 3 5.89 3.20 25.05
C ALA A 3 5.95 1.93 25.91
N PHE A 4 7.16 1.48 26.25
CA PHE A 4 7.34 0.46 27.28
C PHE A 4 7.39 1.14 28.65
N LYS A 5 6.68 0.56 29.63
CA LYS A 5 6.70 1.00 31.02
C LYS A 5 8.05 0.62 31.64
N ALA A 6 8.82 1.61 32.07
CA ALA A 6 10.05 1.40 32.82
C ALA A 6 9.74 1.36 34.33
N ASP A 7 10.24 0.35 35.02
CA ASP A 7 10.20 0.28 36.49
C ASP A 7 11.23 1.22 37.11
N ALA A 8 10.73 2.02 38.05
CA ALA A 8 11.36 2.72 39.17
C ALA A 8 12.71 3.45 38.97
N LYS A 9 12.59 4.80 39.07
CA LYS A 9 13.61 5.80 39.47
C LYS A 9 14.72 6.07 38.45
N ASN A 10 14.50 7.13 37.66
CA ASN A 10 15.38 7.69 36.61
C ASN A 10 15.27 7.06 35.23
N ALA A 11 14.05 6.95 34.71
CA ALA A 11 13.82 6.78 33.29
C ALA A 11 12.98 7.97 32.80
N ASP A 12 13.65 9.06 32.41
CA ASP A 12 13.13 9.90 31.34
C ASP A 12 12.63 8.95 30.24
N GLY A 13 11.41 9.12 29.77
CA GLY A 13 10.76 8.24 28.80
C GLY A 13 11.52 8.23 27.47
N VAL A 14 12.61 7.45 27.40
CA VAL A 14 13.45 7.33 26.22
C VAL A 14 12.67 6.52 25.19
N SER A 15 12.06 7.23 24.24
CA SER A 15 11.49 6.61 23.05
C SER A 15 12.62 6.22 22.11
N ILE A 16 12.82 4.91 21.91
CA ILE A 16 13.78 4.40 20.94
C ILE A 16 13.10 4.35 19.57
N PRO A 17 13.63 5.06 18.54
CA PRO A 17 13.08 4.97 17.20
C PRO A 17 13.38 3.59 16.60
N ILE A 18 12.33 2.82 16.33
CA ILE A 18 12.44 1.54 15.62
C ILE A 18 12.23 1.80 14.13
N ARG A 19 13.18 1.36 13.30
CA ARG A 19 13.02 1.28 11.85
C ARG A 19 12.63 -0.15 11.49
N GLY A 20 11.43 -0.33 10.95
CA GLY A 20 10.97 -1.63 10.47
C GLY A 20 11.67 -2.04 9.17
N PRO A 21 11.72 -3.35 8.87
CA PRO A 21 12.34 -3.86 7.65
C PRO A 21 11.51 -3.64 6.40
N VAL A 22 10.19 -3.48 6.55
CA VAL A 22 9.25 -3.32 5.45
C VAL A 22 9.07 -1.84 5.12
N SER A 23 9.22 -1.51 3.84
CA SER A 23 8.93 -0.19 3.30
C SER A 23 8.01 -0.30 2.10
N ILE A 24 7.03 0.61 2.01
CA ILE A 24 6.14 0.75 0.86
C ILE A 24 6.23 2.22 0.42
N GLN A 25 6.44 2.43 -0.87
CA GLN A 25 6.55 3.74 -1.46
C GLN A 25 5.17 4.31 -1.80
N SER A 26 5.10 5.60 -2.11
CA SER A 26 3.88 6.19 -2.64
C SER A 26 3.48 5.48 -3.94
N ALA A 27 2.19 5.17 -4.06
CA ALA A 27 1.63 4.66 -5.29
C ALA A 27 1.40 5.81 -6.27
N PHE A 28 1.77 5.64 -7.53
CA PHE A 28 1.53 6.61 -8.59
C PHE A 28 0.68 6.00 -9.70
N SER A 29 -0.20 6.81 -10.29
CA SER A 29 -1.03 6.36 -11.39
C SER A 29 -0.19 6.20 -12.67
N LEU A 30 -0.51 5.19 -13.48
CA LEU A 30 0.15 4.97 -14.78
C LEU A 30 -0.22 6.04 -15.80
N GLN A 31 -1.46 6.50 -15.73
CA GLN A 31 -1.99 7.57 -16.55
C GLN A 31 -2.50 8.71 -15.66
N PRO A 32 -2.63 9.93 -16.19
CA PRO A 32 -3.38 10.99 -15.53
C PRO A 32 -4.77 10.50 -15.12
N VAL A 33 -5.25 10.97 -13.97
CA VAL A 33 -6.55 10.57 -13.42
C VAL A 33 -7.54 11.71 -13.50
N ASP A 34 -8.77 11.38 -13.88
CA ASP A 34 -9.88 12.33 -13.92
C ASP A 34 -10.64 12.31 -12.60
N ILE A 35 -10.84 13.49 -12.02
CA ILE A 35 -11.53 13.67 -10.74
C ILE A 35 -12.93 14.21 -10.99
N THR A 36 -13.93 13.39 -10.71
CA THR A 36 -15.33 13.78 -10.75
C THR A 36 -15.76 14.30 -9.37
N SER A 37 -16.39 15.48 -9.35
CA SER A 37 -16.86 16.13 -8.13
C SER A 37 -18.39 16.18 -8.12
N THR A 38 -19.01 15.47 -7.19
CA THR A 38 -20.46 15.42 -7.04
C THR A 38 -20.89 16.24 -5.83
N GLN A 39 -21.81 17.18 -6.02
CA GLN A 39 -22.41 17.92 -4.91
C GLN A 39 -23.33 17.00 -4.11
N ILE A 40 -23.22 17.05 -2.79
CA ILE A 40 -24.04 16.27 -1.86
C ILE A 40 -24.65 17.20 -0.81
N THR A 41 -25.80 16.82 -0.25
CA THR A 41 -26.50 17.61 0.77
C THR A 41 -26.72 16.77 2.02
N LYS A 42 -26.32 17.29 3.18
CA LYS A 42 -26.59 16.70 4.49
C LYS A 42 -27.78 17.44 5.12
N SER A 43 -28.91 16.73 5.26
CA SER A 43 -30.16 17.32 5.76
C SER A 43 -30.35 17.30 7.28
N VAL A 44 -29.38 16.78 8.04
CA VAL A 44 -29.37 16.83 9.51
C VAL A 44 -28.23 17.72 9.99
N SER A 45 -28.59 18.81 10.67
CA SER A 45 -27.69 19.74 11.31
C SER A 45 -27.39 19.23 12.72
N GLY A 46 -26.13 18.87 12.98
CA GLY A 46 -25.65 18.54 14.34
C GLY A 46 -25.33 19.79 15.16
N GLU A 47 -25.59 20.97 14.61
CA GLU A 47 -25.33 22.27 15.22
C GLU A 47 -26.66 22.87 15.70
N GLY A 48 -26.83 22.98 17.03
CA GLY A 48 -27.99 23.58 17.70
C GLY A 48 -28.53 22.77 18.89
N ASP A 49 -29.48 23.34 19.64
CA ASP A 49 -30.04 22.77 20.88
C ASP A 49 -30.99 21.56 20.67
N GLY A 50 -30.95 20.90 19.50
CA GLY A 50 -31.80 19.75 19.14
C GLY A 50 -33.30 20.05 18.98
N THR A 51 -33.73 21.29 19.21
CA THR A 51 -35.14 21.71 19.20
C THR A 51 -35.61 22.34 17.89
N LYS A 52 -34.69 22.69 16.97
CA LYS A 52 -35.01 23.21 15.63
C LYS A 52 -34.15 22.54 14.57
N LYS A 53 -34.74 22.21 13.42
CA LYS A 53 -34.00 21.75 12.24
C LYS A 53 -33.21 22.93 11.65
N GLY A 54 -31.89 22.91 11.75
CA GLY A 54 -31.01 23.87 11.05
C GLY A 54 -30.96 23.60 9.55
N SER A 55 -30.46 24.56 8.77
CA SER A 55 -30.38 24.48 7.31
C SER A 55 -29.49 23.32 6.84
N ASP A 56 -29.87 22.71 5.72
CA ASP A 56 -29.10 21.67 5.05
C ASP A 56 -27.69 22.18 4.69
N THR A 57 -26.67 21.36 4.96
CA THR A 57 -25.27 21.68 4.62
C THR A 57 -24.90 21.02 3.29
N MET A 58 -24.41 21.80 2.33
CA MET A 58 -23.87 21.27 1.08
C MET A 58 -22.40 20.87 1.25
N GLY A 59 -22.03 19.71 0.72
CA GLY A 59 -20.67 19.21 0.64
C GLY A 59 -20.33 18.76 -0.77
N MET A 60 -19.06 18.39 -0.97
CA MET A 60 -18.57 17.85 -2.24
C MET A 60 -18.00 16.45 -1.98
N LYS A 61 -18.29 15.53 -2.90
CA LYS A 61 -17.69 14.21 -2.93
C LYS A 61 -16.82 14.11 -4.18
N HIS A 62 -15.51 14.01 -3.96
CA HIS A 62 -14.54 13.83 -5.03
C HIS A 62 -14.25 12.34 -5.20
N ARG A 63 -14.21 11.89 -6.45
CA ARG A 63 -13.85 10.50 -6.80
C ARG A 63 -12.99 10.48 -8.06
N VAL A 64 -12.14 9.48 -8.16
CA VAL A 64 -11.48 9.12 -9.42
C VAL A 64 -12.35 8.09 -10.11
N ASP A 65 -12.73 8.33 -11.37
CA ASP A 65 -13.63 7.41 -12.08
C ASP A 65 -12.91 6.12 -12.50
N LYS A 66 -11.63 6.21 -12.88
CA LYS A 66 -10.77 5.06 -13.18
C LYS A 66 -9.30 5.44 -13.00
N GLY A 67 -8.51 4.54 -12.43
CA GLY A 67 -7.06 4.71 -12.34
C GLY A 67 -6.38 3.39 -11.99
N ILE A 68 -5.21 3.16 -12.58
CA ILE A 68 -4.32 2.05 -12.21
C ILE A 68 -3.11 2.67 -11.52
N TYR A 69 -2.87 2.24 -10.29
CA TYR A 69 -1.78 2.73 -9.46
C TYR A 69 -0.76 1.63 -9.26
N VAL A 70 0.52 2.00 -9.32
CA VAL A 70 1.63 1.10 -9.02
C VAL A 70 2.43 1.67 -7.86
N THR A 71 2.70 0.82 -6.89
CA THR A 71 3.63 1.10 -5.79
C THR A 71 4.71 0.04 -5.78
N TYR A 72 5.86 0.41 -5.22
CA TYR A 72 6.97 -0.48 -4.99
C TYR A 72 7.29 -0.52 -3.50
N GLY A 73 7.86 -1.63 -3.05
CA GLY A 73 8.28 -1.79 -1.67
C GLY A 73 9.51 -2.67 -1.60
N ALA A 74 10.07 -2.76 -0.40
CA ALA A 74 11.20 -3.63 -0.13
C ALA A 74 11.17 -4.09 1.33
N ILE A 75 11.63 -5.31 1.55
CA ILE A 75 11.90 -5.88 2.87
C ILE A 75 13.41 -6.01 3.01
N THR A 76 13.99 -5.32 3.99
CA THR A 76 15.44 -5.25 4.20
C THR A 76 15.90 -6.23 5.29
N PRO A 77 16.68 -7.28 4.97
CA PRO A 77 17.11 -8.29 5.94
C PRO A 77 17.90 -7.72 7.13
N GLN A 78 18.73 -6.69 6.90
CA GLN A 78 19.56 -6.07 7.93
C GLN A 78 18.73 -5.42 9.05
N LEU A 79 17.55 -4.90 8.71
CA LEU A 79 16.60 -4.35 9.70
C LEU A 79 15.73 -5.46 10.31
N ALA A 80 15.47 -6.53 9.56
CA ALA A 80 14.70 -7.67 10.03
C ALA A 80 15.42 -8.38 11.18
N GLU A 81 16.73 -8.61 11.04
CA GLU A 81 17.59 -9.18 12.08
C GLU A 81 17.56 -8.40 13.39
N ARG A 82 17.40 -7.07 13.32
CA ARG A 82 17.35 -6.19 14.50
C ARG A 82 15.97 -6.14 15.16
N THR A 83 14.92 -6.50 14.42
CA THR A 83 13.52 -6.37 14.86
C THR A 83 12.86 -7.71 15.12
N GLY A 84 13.52 -8.83 14.80
CA GLY A 84 12.96 -10.17 14.92
C GLY A 84 11.94 -10.52 13.84
N PHE A 85 11.87 -9.73 12.77
CA PHE A 85 11.01 -10.01 11.62
C PHE A 85 11.53 -11.25 10.89
N SER A 86 10.64 -12.21 10.66
CA SER A 86 10.97 -13.52 10.10
C SER A 86 10.41 -13.71 8.69
N ASP A 87 10.87 -14.75 8.00
CA ASP A 87 10.33 -15.13 6.68
C ASP A 87 8.84 -15.48 6.76
N ALA A 88 8.40 -16.10 7.87
CA ALA A 88 6.99 -16.37 8.12
C ALA A 88 6.13 -15.10 8.24
N ASP A 89 6.71 -13.97 8.66
CA ASP A 89 6.02 -12.68 8.67
C ASP A 89 5.98 -12.07 7.26
N ALA A 90 7.04 -12.24 6.47
CA ALA A 90 7.06 -11.84 5.07
C ALA A 90 6.02 -12.60 4.23
N ASP A 91 5.88 -13.91 4.47
CA ASP A 91 4.90 -14.76 3.79
C ASP A 91 3.47 -14.31 4.09
N LYS A 92 3.15 -13.97 5.34
CA LYS A 92 1.85 -13.40 5.70
C LYS A 92 1.55 -12.09 4.97
N ILE A 93 2.55 -11.21 4.82
CA ILE A 93 2.40 -9.98 4.05
C ILE A 93 2.12 -10.32 2.58
N LYS A 94 2.90 -11.26 2.01
CA LYS A 94 2.74 -11.72 0.63
C LYS A 94 1.34 -12.31 0.38
N GLU A 95 0.79 -13.07 1.32
CA GLU A 95 -0.55 -13.66 1.25
C GLU A 95 -1.68 -12.62 1.38
N ILE A 96 -1.50 -11.58 2.19
CA ILE A 96 -2.56 -10.59 2.44
C ILE A 96 -2.58 -9.46 1.41
N LEU A 97 -1.45 -9.17 0.75
CA LEU A 97 -1.36 -8.11 -0.25
C LEU A 97 -2.36 -8.26 -1.40
N PRO A 98 -2.59 -9.45 -2.01
CA PRO A 98 -3.64 -9.64 -3.01
C PRO A 98 -5.05 -9.32 -2.50
N LYS A 99 -5.26 -9.38 -1.18
CA LYS A 99 -6.54 -9.15 -0.48
C LYS A 99 -6.59 -7.80 0.22
N LEU A 100 -5.70 -6.86 -0.11
CA LEU A 100 -5.53 -5.61 0.61
C LEU A 100 -6.82 -4.78 0.79
N PHE A 101 -7.75 -4.87 -0.17
CA PHE A 101 -9.02 -4.13 -0.15
C PHE A 101 -10.22 -4.97 0.31
N GLU A 102 -10.01 -6.22 0.74
CA GLU A 102 -11.07 -7.07 1.28
C GLU A 102 -11.62 -6.44 2.57
N GLY A 103 -12.92 -6.11 2.55
CA GLY A 103 -13.57 -5.44 3.68
C GLY A 103 -13.27 -3.94 3.83
N ASP A 104 -12.49 -3.31 2.93
CA ASP A 104 -12.20 -1.85 2.94
C ASP A 104 -13.26 -1.03 2.18
N ALA A 105 -14.53 -1.46 2.24
CA ALA A 105 -15.63 -0.76 1.58
C ALA A 105 -16.10 0.44 2.41
N SER A 106 -16.30 1.58 1.75
CA SER A 106 -16.83 2.79 2.36
C SER A 106 -17.65 3.61 1.37
N SER A 107 -18.29 4.68 1.83
CA SER A 107 -18.96 5.61 0.92
C SER A 107 -17.97 6.24 -0.08
N ALA A 108 -16.71 6.44 0.28
CA ALA A 108 -15.67 6.97 -0.60
C ALA A 108 -15.08 5.92 -1.55
N ARG A 109 -15.15 4.64 -1.17
CA ARG A 109 -14.64 3.47 -1.91
C ARG A 109 -15.72 2.39 -1.91
N PRO A 110 -16.73 2.48 -2.80
CA PRO A 110 -17.78 1.47 -2.86
C PRO A 110 -17.22 0.06 -3.07
N GLU A 111 -17.98 -0.95 -2.66
CA GLU A 111 -17.60 -2.35 -2.88
C GLU A 111 -17.33 -2.63 -4.38
N GLY A 112 -16.22 -3.32 -4.66
CA GLY A 112 -15.75 -3.59 -6.03
C GLY A 112 -15.09 -2.40 -6.75
N SER A 113 -14.99 -1.22 -6.13
CA SER A 113 -14.34 -0.05 -6.74
C SER A 113 -12.82 -0.07 -6.67
N MET A 114 -12.25 -0.83 -5.74
CA MET A 114 -10.82 -1.01 -5.55
C MET A 114 -10.49 -2.50 -5.54
N GLN A 115 -9.44 -2.86 -6.26
CA GLN A 115 -8.92 -4.22 -6.30
C GLN A 115 -7.41 -4.17 -6.52
N VAL A 116 -6.70 -5.17 -6.00
CA VAL A 116 -5.31 -5.40 -6.38
C VAL A 116 -5.34 -6.13 -7.71
N LYS A 117 -4.57 -5.68 -8.71
CA LYS A 117 -4.50 -6.38 -10.00
C LYS A 117 -3.51 -7.54 -9.94
N LYS A 118 -2.28 -7.24 -9.56
CA LYS A 118 -1.20 -8.20 -9.40
C LYS A 118 -0.28 -7.78 -8.27
N VAL A 119 0.29 -8.75 -7.58
CA VAL A 119 1.41 -8.59 -6.65
C VAL A 119 2.60 -9.30 -7.26
N ILE A 120 3.72 -8.59 -7.42
CA ILE A 120 4.94 -9.15 -8.00
C ILE A 120 6.01 -9.14 -6.92
N TRP A 121 6.54 -10.33 -6.63
CA TRP A 121 7.42 -10.58 -5.51
C TRP A 121 8.76 -11.11 -5.98
N TRP A 122 9.82 -10.31 -5.82
CA TRP A 122 11.20 -10.72 -6.09
C TRP A 122 11.88 -11.11 -4.80
N GLU A 123 12.29 -12.37 -4.70
CA GLU A 123 13.05 -12.89 -3.58
C GLU A 123 14.51 -13.07 -3.99
N HIS A 124 15.40 -12.30 -3.36
CA HIS A 124 16.82 -12.38 -3.65
C HIS A 124 17.47 -13.54 -2.89
N SER A 125 18.41 -14.24 -3.53
CA SER A 125 19.17 -15.33 -2.92
C SER A 125 20.22 -14.88 -1.90
N SER A 126 20.45 -13.58 -1.75
CA SER A 126 21.46 -13.01 -0.84
C SER A 126 20.92 -11.83 -0.04
N LYS A 127 21.44 -11.66 1.18
CA LYS A 127 21.04 -10.56 2.09
C LYS A 127 21.33 -9.16 1.55
N SER A 128 22.35 -9.03 0.69
CA SER A 128 22.70 -7.77 0.03
C SER A 128 21.89 -7.51 -1.25
N GLY A 129 21.13 -8.51 -1.71
CA GLY A 129 20.48 -8.50 -3.02
C GLY A 129 21.42 -8.93 -4.15
N GLN A 130 20.83 -9.49 -5.22
CA GLN A 130 21.52 -9.83 -6.48
C GLN A 130 21.52 -8.68 -7.48
N HIS A 131 20.47 -7.84 -7.44
CA HIS A 131 20.27 -6.69 -8.31
C HIS A 131 19.86 -5.49 -7.46
N SER A 132 20.15 -4.27 -7.92
CA SER A 132 19.69 -3.08 -7.23
C SER A 132 18.15 -2.95 -7.33
N SER A 133 17.51 -2.43 -6.29
CA SER A 133 16.04 -2.20 -6.30
C SER A 133 15.61 -1.33 -7.48
N ALA A 134 16.45 -0.39 -7.90
CA ALA A 134 16.19 0.43 -9.08
C ALA A 134 16.11 -0.39 -10.37
N LYS A 135 16.94 -1.42 -10.53
CA LYS A 135 16.91 -2.31 -11.70
C LYS A 135 15.70 -3.25 -11.64
N VAL A 136 15.38 -3.80 -10.47
CA VAL A 136 14.20 -4.65 -10.25
C VAL A 136 12.91 -3.89 -10.53
N HIS A 137 12.75 -2.67 -10.01
CA HIS A 137 11.53 -1.89 -10.24
C HIS A 137 11.41 -1.43 -11.69
N ARG A 138 12.54 -1.12 -12.36
CA ARG A 138 12.55 -0.73 -13.77
C ARG A 138 12.17 -1.86 -14.71
N SER A 139 12.54 -3.11 -14.42
CA SER A 139 12.19 -4.24 -15.31
C SER A 139 10.68 -4.39 -15.46
N LEU A 140 9.91 -4.17 -14.40
CA LEU A 140 8.45 -4.09 -14.50
C LEU A 140 8.01 -2.81 -15.20
N LYS A 141 8.52 -1.66 -14.77
CA LYS A 141 8.08 -0.35 -15.26
C LYS A 141 8.21 -0.21 -16.78
N GLU A 142 9.25 -0.78 -17.37
CA GLU A 142 9.52 -0.72 -18.81
C GLU A 142 8.60 -1.65 -19.63
N LEU A 143 8.10 -2.72 -19.03
CA LEU A 143 7.17 -3.67 -19.67
C LEU A 143 5.70 -3.32 -19.49
N LEU A 144 5.39 -2.49 -18.49
CA LEU A 144 4.02 -2.18 -18.09
C LEU A 144 3.33 -1.25 -19.09
N ASP A 145 2.18 -1.66 -19.60
CA ASP A 145 1.35 -0.82 -20.44
C ASP A 145 0.43 0.12 -19.63
N ASN A 146 -0.29 0.98 -20.35
CA ASN A 146 -1.26 1.92 -19.78
C ASN A 146 -2.46 1.26 -19.08
N HIS A 147 -2.71 -0.02 -19.35
CA HIS A 147 -3.77 -0.83 -18.77
C HIS A 147 -3.25 -1.73 -17.64
N GLY A 148 -1.99 -1.60 -17.24
CA GLY A 148 -1.35 -2.42 -16.22
C GLY A 148 -1.17 -3.88 -16.62
N ALA A 149 -1.17 -4.17 -17.92
CA ALA A 149 -0.77 -5.46 -18.47
C ALA A 149 0.72 -5.42 -18.86
N PHE A 150 1.34 -6.59 -18.87
CA PHE A 150 2.73 -6.80 -19.26
C PHE A 150 2.90 -8.27 -19.66
N ASP A 151 3.97 -8.56 -20.41
CA ASP A 151 4.37 -9.93 -20.73
C ASP A 151 5.08 -10.57 -19.53
N GLU A 152 4.49 -11.62 -18.97
CA GLU A 152 5.02 -12.33 -17.79
C GLU A 152 6.30 -13.09 -18.10
N ASP A 153 6.42 -13.67 -19.29
CA ASP A 153 7.61 -14.43 -19.69
C ASP A 153 8.79 -13.48 -19.92
N ALA A 154 8.51 -12.31 -20.49
CA ALA A 154 9.48 -11.22 -20.58
C ALA A 154 9.92 -10.75 -19.19
N LEU A 155 9.00 -10.63 -18.22
CA LEU A 155 9.35 -10.20 -16.86
C LEU A 155 10.19 -11.26 -16.13
N LYS A 156 9.86 -12.55 -16.27
CA LYS A 156 10.60 -13.66 -15.67
C LYS A 156 12.02 -13.79 -16.22
N SER A 157 12.22 -13.47 -17.49
CA SER A 157 13.53 -13.50 -18.15
C SER A 157 14.30 -12.18 -18.05
N ALA A 158 13.71 -11.11 -17.52
CA ALA A 158 14.33 -9.78 -17.48
C ALA A 158 15.59 -9.70 -16.58
N LEU A 159 15.67 -10.52 -15.54
CA LEU A 159 16.75 -10.50 -14.56
C LEU A 159 17.38 -11.87 -14.40
N ALA A 160 18.70 -11.95 -14.65
CA ALA A 160 19.45 -13.18 -14.47
C ALA A 160 19.35 -13.66 -13.02
N GLU A 161 18.96 -14.93 -12.86
CA GLU A 161 18.88 -15.65 -11.56
C GLU A 161 17.94 -15.02 -10.53
N LEU A 162 16.98 -14.19 -10.97
CA LEU A 162 15.98 -13.58 -10.08
C LEU A 162 14.61 -13.64 -10.75
N GLU A 163 13.93 -14.77 -10.58
CA GLU A 163 12.58 -14.98 -11.10
C GLU A 163 11.54 -14.38 -10.14
N PRO A 164 10.65 -13.47 -10.60
CA PRO A 164 9.55 -12.99 -9.79
C PRO A 164 8.46 -14.03 -9.62
N ASN A 165 7.91 -14.10 -8.41
CA ASN A 165 6.63 -14.74 -8.16
C ASN A 165 5.50 -13.74 -8.45
N ILE A 166 4.68 -14.04 -9.45
CA ILE A 166 3.55 -13.21 -9.88
C ILE A 166 2.27 -13.80 -9.30
N ILE A 167 1.56 -13.00 -8.52
CA ILE A 167 0.35 -13.39 -7.79
C ILE A 167 -0.79 -12.52 -8.30
N GLU A 168 -1.88 -13.16 -8.73
CA GLU A 168 -3.10 -12.44 -9.12
C GLU A 168 -3.79 -11.83 -7.90
N GLY A 169 -4.50 -10.73 -8.12
CA GLY A 169 -5.44 -10.19 -7.14
C GLY A 169 -6.53 -11.18 -6.76
N PHE A 170 -7.08 -11.00 -5.55
CA PHE A 170 -8.25 -11.77 -5.09
C PHE A 170 -9.56 -11.24 -5.69
#